data_AF-A0A953XJY0-F1
#
_entry.id   AF-A0A953XJY0-F1
#
_cell.length_a   1.000
_cell.length_b   1.000
_cell.length_c   1.000
_cell.angle_alpha   90.00
_cell.angle_beta   90.00
_cell.angle_gamma   90.00
#
_symmetry.space_group_name_H-M   'P 1'
#
loop_
_entity.id
_entity.type
_entity.pdbx_description
1 polymer ?
#
loop_
_entity_poly.entity_id
_entity_poly.type
_entity_poly.pdbx_seq_one_letter_code
_entity_poly.pdbx_strand_id
1 'polypeptide(L)'
;MSKTTMERRLDERRGPVRRKTDIQRALLEESLRELPRYFVSYVDPKQGVYSFYYNNLYDAQMMVAELKRQGYAEKDIALYGRHDD
;
A
#
# COMPACT_ATOMS: atom_id res chain seq x y z
N MET A 1 -34.29 -25.98 13.69
CA MET A 1 -34.25 -26.55 12.33
C MET A 1 -32.90 -27.22 12.11
N SER A 2 -32.88 -28.52 11.79
CA SER A 2 -31.64 -29.30 11.64
C SER A 2 -31.10 -29.15 10.21
N LYS A 3 -29.84 -28.73 10.06
CA LYS A 3 -29.17 -28.58 8.75
C LYS A 3 -29.17 -29.90 7.99
N THR A 4 -29.37 -29.84 6.68
CA THR A 4 -29.40 -31.01 5.81
C THR A 4 -28.00 -31.61 5.61
N THR A 5 -27.92 -32.92 5.33
CA THR A 5 -26.67 -33.65 5.14
C THR A 5 -25.80 -33.07 4.02
N MET A 6 -26.41 -32.43 3.01
CA MET A 6 -25.68 -31.70 1.95
C MET A 6 -25.01 -30.42 2.46
N GLU A 7 -25.68 -29.65 3.32
CA GLU A 7 -25.11 -28.44 3.93
C GLU A 7 -23.94 -28.77 4.85
N ARG A 8 -24.02 -29.86 5.63
CA ARG A 8 -22.89 -30.34 6.45
C ARG A 8 -21.69 -30.74 5.60
N ARG A 9 -21.89 -31.44 4.48
CA ARG A 9 -20.80 -31.83 3.57
C ARG A 9 -20.19 -30.64 2.83
N LEU A 10 -20.97 -29.60 2.53
CA LEU A 10 -20.48 -28.35 1.96
C LEU A 10 -19.66 -27.54 2.98
N ASP A 11 -20.09 -27.49 4.24
CA ASP A 11 -19.34 -26.88 5.35
C ASP A 11 -18.03 -27.63 5.64
N GLU A 12 -18.03 -28.97 5.58
CA GLU A 12 -16.82 -29.82 5.72
C GLU A 12 -15.86 -29.69 4.53
N ARG A 13 -16.38 -29.56 3.29
CA ARG A 13 -15.56 -29.31 2.09
C ARG A 13 -14.99 -27.89 2.02
N ARG A 14 -15.60 -26.94 2.73
CA ARG A 14 -15.07 -25.58 2.98
C ARG A 14 -14.25 -25.53 4.27
N GLY A 15 -13.53 -26.62 4.57
CA GLY A 15 -12.82 -26.85 5.82
C GLY A 15 -11.97 -25.66 6.31
N PRO A 16 -11.53 -25.70 7.58
CA PRO A 16 -10.89 -24.57 8.29
C PRO A 16 -9.71 -23.93 7.54
N VAL A 17 -9.06 -24.68 6.65
CA VAL A 17 -8.00 -24.22 5.76
C VAL A 17 -8.47 -23.15 4.77
N ARG A 18 -9.65 -23.29 4.14
CA ARG A 18 -10.20 -22.27 3.22
C ARG A 18 -10.59 -21.00 3.95
N ARG A 19 -11.22 -21.12 5.13
CA ARG A 19 -11.54 -19.96 5.97
C ARG A 19 -10.28 -19.22 6.41
N LYS A 20 -9.20 -19.93 6.76
CA LYS A 20 -7.91 -19.32 7.12
C LYS A 20 -7.27 -18.61 5.94
N THR A 21 -7.29 -19.18 4.73
CA THR A 21 -6.77 -18.50 3.53
C THR A 21 -7.60 -17.28 3.15
N ASP A 22 -8.92 -17.33 3.30
CA ASP A 22 -9.80 -16.20 3.03
C ASP A 22 -9.58 -15.06 4.03
N ILE A 23 -9.37 -15.38 5.31
CA ILE A 23 -9.00 -14.41 6.35
C ILE A 23 -7.61 -13.81 6.09
N GLN A 24 -6.61 -14.64 5.78
CA GLN A 24 -5.26 -14.17 5.44
C GLN A 24 -5.27 -13.26 4.22
N ARG A 25 -6.07 -13.59 3.21
CA ARG A 25 -6.27 -12.76 2.03
C ARG A 25 -6.95 -11.44 2.37
N ALA A 26 -8.02 -11.45 3.16
CA ALA A 26 -8.72 -10.23 3.58
C ALA A 26 -7.81 -9.30 4.39
N LEU A 27 -7.02 -9.84 5.33
CA LEU A 27 -6.03 -9.08 6.10
C LEU A 27 -4.93 -8.50 5.22
N LEU A 28 -4.49 -9.23 4.19
CA LEU A 28 -3.53 -8.74 3.21
C LEU A 28 -4.14 -7.63 2.36
N GLU A 29 -5.36 -7.79 1.85
CA GLU A 29 -6.07 -6.77 1.06
C GLU A 29 -6.32 -5.49 1.88
N GLU A 30 -6.64 -5.62 3.17
CA GLU A 30 -6.76 -4.51 4.12
C GLU A 30 -5.42 -3.81 4.36
N SER A 31 -4.36 -4.59 4.61
CA SER A 31 -3.00 -4.04 4.78
C SER A 31 -2.50 -3.33 3.52
N LEU A 32 -2.83 -3.85 2.33
CA LEU A 32 -2.50 -3.22 1.05
C LEU A 32 -3.30 -1.93 0.80
N ARG A 33 -4.48 -1.79 1.41
CA ARG A 33 -5.29 -0.56 1.35
C ARG A 33 -4.71 0.55 2.21
N GLU A 34 -4.01 0.18 3.29
CA GLU A 34 -3.33 1.13 4.19
C GLU A 34 -1.93 1.53 3.73
N LEU A 35 -1.43 0.93 2.63
CA LEU A 35 -0.13 1.30 2.09
C LEU A 35 -0.11 2.77 1.64
N PRO A 36 1.00 3.48 1.87
CA PRO A 36 1.17 4.85 1.39
C PRO A 36 0.95 4.94 -0.11
N ARG A 37 0.16 5.93 -0.52
CA ARG A 37 -0.25 6.10 -1.92
C ARG A 37 0.79 6.81 -2.77
N TYR A 38 1.63 7.62 -2.13
CA TYR A 38 2.64 8.45 -2.78
C TYR A 38 4.01 8.19 -2.16
N PHE A 39 5.00 8.26 -3.02
CA PHE A 39 6.40 8.04 -2.69
C PHE A 39 7.22 9.17 -3.30
N VAL A 40 7.98 9.87 -2.45
CA VAL A 40 8.90 10.93 -2.87
C VAL A 40 10.31 10.44 -2.59
N SER A 41 11.18 10.44 -3.60
CA SER A 41 12.61 10.21 -3.41
C SER A 41 13.42 11.39 -3.91
N TYR A 42 14.59 11.60 -3.30
CA TYR A 42 15.57 12.53 -3.84
C TYR A 42 16.99 12.03 -3.65
N VAL A 43 17.89 12.49 -4.52
CA VAL A 43 19.33 12.16 -4.48
C VAL A 43 20.09 13.31 -3.84
N ASP A 44 20.74 13.06 -2.71
CA ASP A 44 21.79 13.91 -2.14
C ASP A 44 23.16 13.41 -2.65
N PRO A 45 23.94 14.24 -3.38
CA PRO A 45 25.25 13.85 -3.90
C PRO A 45 26.27 13.40 -2.85
N LYS A 46 26.09 13.81 -1.60
CA LYS A 46 27.00 13.51 -0.48
C LYS A 46 26.50 12.36 0.40
N GLN A 47 25.19 12.20 0.50
CA GLN A 47 24.58 11.31 1.50
C GLN A 47 23.79 10.13 0.90
N GLY A 48 23.53 10.13 -0.41
CA GLY A 48 22.83 9.05 -1.10
C GLY A 48 21.36 9.36 -1.37
N VAL A 49 20.52 8.33 -1.41
CA VAL A 49 19.10 8.46 -1.77
C VAL A 49 18.23 8.46 -0.52
N TYR A 50 17.36 9.45 -0.41
CA TYR A 50 16.32 9.52 0.61
C TYR A 50 14.95 9.24 0.03
N SER A 51 14.04 8.77 0.86
CA SER A 51 12.72 8.32 0.44
C SER A 51 11.69 8.54 1.54
N PHE A 52 10.53 9.08 1.14
CA PHE A 52 9.43 9.45 2.02
C PHE A 52 8.13 8.92 1.44
N TYR A 53 7.24 8.49 2.34
CA TYR A 53 5.96 7.91 1.99
C TYR A 53 4.83 8.80 2.50
N TYR A 54 3.82 9.04 1.65
CA TYR A 54 2.69 9.89 1.96
C TYR A 54 1.36 9.23 1.57
N ASN A 55 0.31 9.53 2.33
CA ASN A 55 -1.04 9.03 2.06
C ASN A 55 -1.83 9.92 1.11
N ASN A 56 -1.49 11.20 0.99
CA ASN A 56 -2.17 12.15 0.12
C ASN A 56 -1.17 12.88 -0.80
N LEU A 57 -1.67 13.34 -1.95
CA LEU A 57 -0.85 13.99 -2.98
C LEU A 57 -0.34 15.35 -2.52
N TYR A 58 -1.14 16.07 -1.75
CA TYR A 58 -0.82 17.44 -1.31
C TYR A 58 0.46 17.46 -0.47
N ASP A 59 0.57 16.61 0.54
CA ASP A 59 1.76 16.51 1.40
C ASP A 59 2.99 16.09 0.60
N ALA A 60 2.83 15.16 -0.34
CA ALA A 60 3.92 14.72 -1.21
C ALA A 60 4.42 15.87 -2.11
N GLN A 61 3.52 16.67 -2.67
CA GLN A 61 3.86 17.85 -3.45
C GLN A 61 4.51 18.96 -2.61
N MET A 62 4.04 19.15 -1.37
CA MET A 62 4.66 20.08 -0.42
C MET A 62 6.11 19.68 -0.11
N MET A 63 6.39 18.39 0.04
CA MET A 63 7.77 17.90 0.20
C MET A 63 8.62 18.19 -1.04
N VAL A 64 8.10 17.94 -2.24
CA VAL A 64 8.82 18.27 -3.50
C VAL A 64 9.12 19.76 -3.59
N ALA A 65 8.16 20.62 -3.25
CA ALA A 65 8.34 22.07 -3.23
C ALA A 65 9.41 22.51 -2.23
N GLU A 66 9.43 21.90 -1.05
CA GLU A 66 10.43 22.16 -0.01
C GLU A 66 11.83 21.73 -0.44
N LEU A 67 11.97 20.56 -1.08
CA LEU A 67 13.25 20.11 -1.65
C LEU A 67 13.77 21.08 -2.72
N LYS A 68 12.89 21.54 -3.62
CA LYS A 68 13.26 22.57 -4.61
C LYS A 68 13.69 23.88 -3.93
N ARG A 69 12.99 24.30 -2.86
CA ARG A 69 13.33 25.50 -2.08
C ARG A 69 14.70 25.38 -1.40
N GLN A 70 15.10 24.19 -0.98
CA GLN A 70 16.42 23.91 -0.41
C GLN A 70 17.54 23.81 -1.47
N GLY A 71 17.20 23.89 -2.76
CA GLY A 71 18.16 23.92 -3.85
C GLY A 71 18.44 22.55 -4.49
N TYR A 72 17.66 21.52 -4.18
CA TYR A 72 17.75 20.26 -4.91
C TYR A 72 17.25 20.45 -6.35
N ALA A 73 18.01 19.92 -7.31
CA ALA A 73 17.65 19.99 -8.71
C ALA A 73 16.43 19.12 -9.00
N GLU A 74 15.54 19.59 -9.86
CA GLU A 74 14.29 18.88 -10.17
C GLU A 74 14.51 17.48 -10.74
N LYS A 75 15.57 17.28 -11.54
CA LYS A 75 15.96 15.96 -12.06
C LYS A 75 16.36 14.95 -10.99
N ASP A 76 16.71 15.43 -9.79
CA ASP A 76 17.17 14.62 -8.67
C ASP A 76 16.05 14.32 -7.68
N ILE A 77 14.81 14.75 -7.97
CA ILE A 77 13.61 14.52 -7.16
C ILE A 77 12.61 13.71 -8.00
N ALA A 78 12.05 12.65 -7.42
CA ALA A 78 11.02 11.84 -8.06
C ALA A 78 9.80 11.71 -7.15
N LEU A 79 8.62 11.88 -7.74
CA LEU A 79 7.33 11.66 -7.09
C LEU A 79 6.59 10.57 -7.85
N TYR A 80 6.27 9.49 -7.15
CA TYR A 80 5.50 8.36 -7.66
C TYR A 80 4.19 8.29 -6.89
N GLY A 81 3.12 7.93 -7.56
CA GLY A 81 1.81 7.75 -6.96
C GLY A 81 1.11 6.55 -7.57
N ARG A 82 0.29 5.88 -6.77
CA ARG A 82 -0.64 4.88 -7.30
C ARG A 82 -1.80 5.62 -7.96
N HIS A 83 -1.98 5.43 -9.26
CA HIS A 83 -3.21 5.85 -9.93
C HIS A 83 -4.32 4.87 -9.51
N ASP A 84 -5.36 5.41 -8.87
CA ASP A 84 -6.61 4.68 -8.65
C ASP A 84 -7.38 4.73 -10.00
N ASP A 85 -7.16 3.73 -10.86
CA ASP A 85 -8.04 3.43 -12.01
C ASP A 85 -9.36 2.80 -11.54
#